data_AF-A0A1X2ZQG7-F1
#
_entry.id   AF-A0A1X2ZQG7-F1
#
_cell.length_a   1.000
_cell.length_b   1.000
_cell.length_c   1.000
_cell.angle_alpha   90.00
_cell.angle_beta   90.00
_cell.angle_gamma   90.00
#
_symmetry.space_group_name_H-M   'P 1'
#
loop_
_entity.id
_entity.type
_entity.pdbx_description
1 polymer ?
#
loop_
_entity_poly.entity_id
_entity_poly.type
_entity_poly.pdbx_seq_one_letter_code
_entity_poly.pdbx_strand_id
1 'polypeptide(L)'
;MAGRKAPRPLPRPVRWLAMFLALVFVVSLGMVVNHESSKATGGASDASSSTPAKSPKRKKTAKTGGYGGLKAAGIPTPGDWSRQRVLSIVKEQQGDERKVSMKPVGGKGGPVDVALDTVDRILDPTPSDEEWNDTMQQLFQPDIAGQSHGPSNMARYWWSQRRLNPDLLCTGRQSDNLIIQSYDCSTDRTYQGDADGIVKDTQSWMQGSDRVFFDIPGSIGSSIASSTDPQSVISQYYDAVAIPMDDGMWYVTVACPAAADHPFMDENGDETGYASIDDVPAGTRVWFAGGSVGVGTNQRPCRPVEITVGGQRPFWYIGADGSD
;
A
#
# COMPACT_ATOMS: atom_id res chain seq x y z
N MET A 1 -6.35 48.19 -2.91
CA MET A 1 -7.80 48.49 -2.83
C MET A 1 -8.56 47.33 -3.47
N ALA A 2 -9.48 46.68 -2.72
CA ALA A 2 -10.74 46.04 -3.16
C ALA A 2 -11.23 45.09 -2.04
N GLY A 3 -12.13 45.58 -1.17
CA GLY A 3 -12.69 44.79 -0.05
C GLY A 3 -13.75 43.80 -0.51
N ARG A 4 -13.67 42.54 -0.06
CA ARG A 4 -14.73 41.52 -0.24
C ARG A 4 -15.94 41.88 0.64
N LYS A 5 -17.12 41.97 0.02
CA LYS A 5 -18.39 42.19 0.74
C LYS A 5 -18.81 40.92 1.50
N ALA A 6 -19.21 41.09 2.75
CA ALA A 6 -19.80 40.03 3.56
C ALA A 6 -21.08 39.45 2.92
N PRO A 7 -21.35 38.13 3.04
CA PRO A 7 -22.54 37.51 2.48
C PRO A 7 -23.80 38.10 3.12
N ARG A 8 -24.76 38.50 2.28
CA ARG A 8 -26.02 39.08 2.75
C ARG A 8 -26.88 38.00 3.43
N PRO A 9 -27.54 38.32 4.56
CA PRO A 9 -28.43 37.38 5.22
C PRO A 9 -29.60 37.02 4.29
N LEU A 10 -29.95 35.73 4.28
CA LEU A 10 -31.07 35.21 3.48
C LEU A 10 -32.38 35.98 3.78
N PRO A 11 -33.20 36.26 2.75
CA PRO A 11 -34.49 36.93 2.94
C PRO A 11 -35.37 36.19 3.94
N ARG A 12 -36.08 36.94 4.79
CA ARG A 12 -36.99 36.41 5.82
C ARG A 12 -37.90 35.25 5.34
N PRO A 13 -38.56 35.30 4.17
CA PRO A 13 -39.41 34.19 3.72
C PRO A 13 -38.62 32.90 3.43
N VAL A 14 -37.36 33.01 2.96
CA VAL A 14 -36.50 31.86 2.64
C VAL A 14 -35.99 31.19 3.91
N ARG A 15 -35.76 31.95 4.99
CA ARG A 15 -35.40 31.40 6.30
C ARG A 15 -36.53 30.57 6.91
N TRP A 16 -37.78 31.00 6.75
CA TRP A 16 -38.95 30.24 7.21
C TRP A 16 -39.12 28.94 6.42
N LEU A 17 -38.92 28.98 5.11
CA LEU A 17 -38.97 27.78 4.26
C LEU A 17 -37.87 26.77 4.62
N ALA A 18 -36.65 27.23 4.86
CA ALA A 18 -35.53 26.37 5.27
C ALA A 18 -35.75 25.72 6.64
N MET A 19 -36.30 26.47 7.61
CA MET A 19 -36.67 25.93 8.92
C MET A 19 -37.80 24.89 8.82
N PHE A 20 -38.78 25.13 7.95
CA PHE A 20 -39.88 24.18 7.73
C PHE A 20 -39.39 22.88 7.09
N LEU A 21 -38.51 22.96 6.09
CA LEU A 21 -37.88 21.79 5.46
C LEU A 21 -37.03 20.99 6.45
N ALA A 22 -36.27 21.66 7.31
CA ALA A 22 -35.48 21.00 8.35
C ALA A 22 -36.37 20.26 9.36
N LEU A 23 -37.50 20.85 9.75
CA LEU A 23 -38.42 20.25 10.72
C LEU A 23 -39.15 19.02 10.13
N VAL A 24 -39.55 19.07 8.86
CA VAL A 24 -40.13 17.92 8.15
C VAL A 24 -39.11 16.78 8.04
N PHE A 25 -37.83 17.08 7.81
CA PHE A 25 -36.76 16.07 7.69
C PHE A 25 -36.44 15.37 9.03
N VAL A 26 -36.51 16.08 10.15
CA VAL A 26 -36.30 15.49 11.49
C VAL A 26 -37.47 14.59 11.89
N VAL A 27 -38.71 14.98 11.56
CA VAL A 27 -39.90 14.16 11.88
C VAL A 27 -39.95 12.88 11.03
N SER A 28 -39.50 12.91 9.77
CA SER A 28 -39.45 11.71 8.93
C SER A 28 -38.34 10.73 9.33
N LEU A 29 -37.19 11.20 9.85
CA LEU A 29 -36.17 10.31 10.41
C LEU A 29 -36.62 9.63 11.71
N GLY A 30 -37.40 10.33 12.55
CA GLY A 30 -37.89 9.80 13.82
C GLY A 30 -38.88 8.62 13.69
N MET A 31 -39.55 8.48 12.54
CA MET A 31 -40.49 7.37 12.31
C MET A 31 -39.86 6.11 11.71
N VAL A 32 -38.61 6.16 11.24
CA VAL A 32 -37.90 4.98 10.67
C VAL A 32 -37.09 4.23 11.73
N VAL A 33 -36.72 4.87 12.85
CA VAL A 33 -35.89 4.24 13.90
C VAL A 33 -36.72 3.44 14.92
N ASN A 34 -38.06 3.56 14.93
CA ASN A 34 -38.89 3.01 16.00
C ASN A 34 -39.63 1.70 15.66
N HIS A 35 -39.25 0.98 14.60
CA HIS A 35 -39.94 -0.25 14.17
C HIS A 35 -39.09 -1.54 14.21
N GLU A 36 -37.86 -1.53 14.73
CA GLU A 36 -37.07 -2.76 14.93
C GLU A 36 -36.48 -2.85 16.33
N SER A 37 -37.33 -3.03 17.33
CA SER A 37 -36.93 -3.57 18.64
C SER A 37 -38.12 -4.21 19.32
N SER A 38 -38.44 -5.46 18.95
CA SER A 38 -39.33 -6.35 19.73
C SER A 38 -39.25 -7.80 19.25
N LYS A 39 -38.38 -8.61 19.88
CA LYS A 39 -38.59 -10.04 20.24
C LYS A 39 -37.36 -10.55 21.01
N ALA A 40 -37.44 -10.70 22.33
CA ALA A 40 -37.88 -11.91 23.07
C ALA A 40 -36.70 -12.91 23.25
N THR A 41 -35.99 -12.85 24.37
CA THR A 41 -36.15 -13.62 25.65
C THR A 41 -35.46 -14.98 25.70
N GLY A 42 -34.63 -15.18 26.73
CA GLY A 42 -34.65 -16.42 27.51
C GLY A 42 -33.29 -17.07 27.84
N GLY A 43 -32.98 -17.15 29.14
CA GLY A 43 -32.32 -18.33 29.71
C GLY A 43 -30.90 -18.14 30.28
N ALA A 44 -30.82 -17.82 31.57
CA ALA A 44 -29.64 -18.09 32.39
C ALA A 44 -29.53 -19.60 32.67
N SER A 45 -28.31 -20.13 32.71
CA SER A 45 -27.93 -21.33 33.49
C SER A 45 -26.41 -21.42 33.58
N ASP A 46 -25.89 -21.19 34.78
CA ASP A 46 -24.55 -21.58 35.22
C ASP A 46 -24.43 -23.11 35.28
N ALA A 47 -23.35 -23.66 34.71
CA ALA A 47 -22.84 -24.98 35.08
C ALA A 47 -21.35 -25.08 34.71
N SER A 48 -20.51 -25.08 35.75
CA SER A 48 -19.10 -25.42 35.69
C SER A 48 -18.95 -26.93 35.41
N SER A 49 -18.15 -27.30 34.39
CA SER A 49 -17.42 -28.57 34.43
C SER A 49 -16.17 -28.52 33.52
N SER A 50 -15.05 -28.82 34.16
CA SER A 50 -13.69 -28.91 33.63
C SER A 50 -13.49 -30.11 32.70
N THR A 51 -12.88 -29.92 31.54
CA THR A 51 -12.13 -30.98 30.82
C THR A 51 -11.07 -30.34 29.90
N PRO A 52 -9.94 -31.02 29.67
CA PRO A 52 -8.64 -30.39 29.41
C PRO A 52 -8.44 -29.92 27.97
N ALA A 53 -7.62 -28.88 27.85
CA ALA A 53 -7.26 -28.18 26.63
C ALA A 53 -6.82 -29.12 25.49
N LYS A 54 -7.56 -29.08 24.38
CA LYS A 54 -7.07 -29.51 23.08
C LYS A 54 -6.36 -28.33 22.42
N SER A 55 -5.09 -28.51 22.08
CA SER A 55 -4.28 -27.57 21.31
C SER A 55 -5.07 -27.06 20.09
N PRO A 56 -5.17 -25.74 19.85
CA PRO A 56 -5.90 -25.24 18.71
C PRO A 56 -5.14 -25.64 17.44
N LYS A 57 -5.78 -26.51 16.65
CA LYS A 57 -5.38 -26.76 15.27
C LYS A 57 -5.36 -25.42 14.55
N ARG A 58 -4.18 -25.02 14.08
CA ARG A 58 -3.94 -23.91 13.16
C ARG A 58 -5.06 -23.89 12.11
N LYS A 59 -6.01 -22.95 12.23
CA LYS A 59 -7.05 -22.73 11.22
C LYS A 59 -6.31 -22.50 9.91
N LYS A 60 -6.61 -23.31 8.89
CA LYS A 60 -6.25 -22.99 7.52
C LYS A 60 -6.84 -21.61 7.24
N THR A 61 -5.98 -20.61 7.05
CA THR A 61 -6.35 -19.33 6.47
C THR A 61 -7.20 -19.61 5.24
N ALA A 62 -8.42 -19.08 5.23
CA ALA A 62 -9.34 -19.23 4.12
C ALA A 62 -8.65 -18.75 2.83
N LYS A 63 -8.91 -19.45 1.72
CA LYS A 63 -8.47 -19.01 0.39
C LYS A 63 -8.94 -17.58 0.15
N THR A 64 -7.99 -16.65 0.03
CA THR A 64 -8.16 -15.26 -0.40
C THR A 64 -8.68 -15.23 -1.84
N GLY A 65 -10.00 -15.19 -1.98
CA GLY A 65 -10.67 -15.02 -3.27
C GLY A 65 -11.73 -13.95 -3.10
N GLY A 66 -11.30 -12.69 -2.94
CA GLY A 66 -12.25 -11.62 -2.67
C GLY A 66 -11.71 -10.20 -2.81
N TYR A 67 -10.50 -9.91 -2.32
CA TYR A 67 -10.01 -8.54 -2.15
C TYR A 67 -11.10 -7.62 -1.54
N GLY A 68 -11.71 -8.09 -0.45
CA GLY A 68 -12.93 -7.51 0.12
C GLY A 68 -12.70 -6.11 0.68
N GLY A 69 -11.54 -5.87 1.31
CA GLY A 69 -11.14 -4.57 1.81
C GLY A 69 -10.86 -3.58 0.69
N LEU A 70 -10.12 -4.00 -0.35
CA LEU A 70 -9.87 -3.15 -1.51
C LEU A 70 -11.17 -2.75 -2.22
N LYS A 71 -12.07 -3.72 -2.44
CA LYS A 71 -13.39 -3.46 -3.03
C LYS A 71 -14.24 -2.53 -2.19
N ALA A 72 -14.25 -2.70 -0.86
CA ALA A 72 -14.99 -1.83 0.05
C ALA A 72 -14.45 -0.38 0.02
N ALA A 73 -13.14 -0.23 -0.16
CA ALA A 73 -12.45 1.05 -0.26
C ALA A 73 -12.50 1.68 -1.66
N GLY A 74 -12.90 0.93 -2.69
CA GLY A 74 -12.85 1.36 -4.09
C GLY A 74 -11.44 1.36 -4.68
N ILE A 75 -10.49 0.67 -4.05
CA ILE A 75 -9.12 0.50 -4.55
C ILE A 75 -9.11 -0.61 -5.62
N PRO A 76 -8.43 -0.42 -6.78
CA PRO A 76 -8.29 -1.45 -7.79
C PRO A 76 -7.68 -2.73 -7.22
N THR A 77 -8.23 -3.88 -7.60
CA THR A 77 -7.70 -5.17 -7.16
C THR A 77 -6.48 -5.58 -7.99
N PRO A 78 -5.47 -6.25 -7.39
CA PRO A 78 -4.30 -6.75 -8.10
C PRO A 78 -4.63 -7.56 -9.36
N GLY A 79 -3.77 -7.43 -10.38
CA GLY A 79 -3.92 -8.05 -11.69
C GLY A 79 -2.63 -7.95 -12.50
N ASP A 80 -2.72 -7.94 -13.84
CA ASP A 80 -1.53 -7.80 -14.69
C ASP A 80 -0.84 -6.43 -14.54
N TRP A 81 -1.60 -5.39 -14.20
CA TRP A 81 -1.10 -4.03 -14.00
C TRP A 81 -0.23 -3.88 -12.74
N SER A 82 -0.53 -4.64 -11.68
CA SER A 82 0.18 -4.57 -10.40
C SER A 82 1.44 -5.43 -10.39
N ARG A 83 1.71 -6.17 -11.48
CA ARG A 83 2.92 -6.96 -11.62
C ARG A 83 4.12 -6.04 -11.70
N GLN A 84 5.09 -6.31 -10.82
CA GLN A 84 6.40 -5.68 -10.93
C GLN A 84 6.97 -5.92 -12.32
N ARG A 85 7.63 -4.90 -12.84
CA ARG A 85 8.26 -4.95 -14.15
C ARG A 85 9.76 -4.86 -13.96
N VAL A 86 10.47 -5.80 -14.58
CA VAL A 86 11.94 -5.81 -14.54
C VAL A 86 12.50 -6.09 -15.94
N LEU A 87 13.81 -5.96 -16.08
CA LEU A 87 14.48 -6.19 -17.34
C LEU A 87 14.43 -7.68 -17.70
N SER A 88 13.95 -7.99 -18.90
CA SER A 88 14.01 -9.32 -19.51
C SER A 88 15.11 -9.35 -20.56
N ILE A 89 16.01 -10.34 -20.46
CA ILE A 89 17.12 -10.59 -21.38
C ILE A 89 16.97 -11.99 -21.96
N VAL A 90 17.20 -12.12 -23.26
CA VAL A 90 17.47 -13.42 -23.89
C VAL A 90 18.95 -13.51 -24.14
N LYS A 91 19.60 -14.57 -23.65
CA LYS A 91 20.99 -14.82 -24.03
C LYS A 91 21.01 -15.35 -25.45
N GLU A 92 21.58 -14.58 -26.36
CA GLU A 92 21.60 -14.98 -27.77
C GLU A 92 22.74 -15.95 -28.08
N GLN A 93 22.61 -16.67 -29.20
CA GLN A 93 23.73 -17.41 -29.77
C GLN A 93 24.75 -16.43 -30.36
N GLN A 94 26.03 -16.79 -30.31
CA GLN A 94 27.15 -15.90 -30.64
C GLN A 94 26.97 -15.25 -32.03
N GLY A 95 26.85 -13.91 -32.07
CA GLY A 95 26.72 -13.12 -33.31
C GLY A 95 25.45 -12.27 -33.42
N ASP A 96 24.55 -12.31 -32.45
CA ASP A 96 23.24 -11.65 -32.49
C ASP A 96 23.15 -10.52 -31.39
N GLU A 97 22.31 -9.49 -31.61
CA GLU A 97 22.13 -8.35 -30.68
C GLU A 97 21.23 -8.65 -29.46
N ARG A 98 21.81 -8.69 -28.23
CA ARG A 98 21.06 -8.90 -26.96
C ARG A 98 19.77 -8.06 -26.86
N LYS A 99 18.61 -8.70 -26.99
CA LYS A 99 17.31 -8.06 -26.77
C LYS A 99 17.00 -7.88 -25.29
N VAL A 100 17.11 -6.65 -24.81
CA VAL A 100 16.70 -6.23 -23.46
C VAL A 100 15.37 -5.48 -23.54
N SER A 101 14.39 -5.87 -22.73
CA SER A 101 13.09 -5.18 -22.67
C SER A 101 12.48 -5.23 -21.28
N MET A 102 11.77 -4.19 -20.86
CA MET A 102 11.06 -4.15 -19.58
C MET A 102 9.77 -4.98 -19.67
N LYS A 103 9.67 -6.07 -18.90
CA LYS A 103 8.51 -6.97 -18.91
C LYS A 103 7.97 -7.21 -17.51
N PRO A 104 6.65 -7.44 -17.37
CA PRO A 104 6.11 -7.92 -16.11
C PRO A 104 6.75 -9.26 -15.76
N VAL A 105 6.93 -9.48 -14.47
CA VAL A 105 7.32 -10.77 -13.89
C VAL A 105 6.09 -11.40 -13.26
N GLY A 106 5.93 -12.71 -13.41
CA GLY A 106 4.91 -13.47 -12.70
C GLY A 106 5.11 -13.47 -11.19
N GLY A 107 4.25 -14.20 -10.49
CA GLY A 107 4.30 -14.29 -9.03
C GLY A 107 3.73 -13.06 -8.33
N LYS A 108 3.35 -13.22 -7.05
CA LYS A 108 2.70 -12.18 -6.22
C LYS A 108 3.64 -11.55 -5.19
N GLY A 109 4.94 -11.81 -5.32
CA GLY A 109 5.95 -11.35 -4.36
C GLY A 109 6.41 -9.91 -4.56
N GLY A 110 5.96 -9.23 -5.62
CA GLY A 110 6.36 -7.86 -5.95
C GLY A 110 5.76 -6.81 -5.00
N PRO A 111 6.29 -5.57 -5.04
CA PRO A 111 6.00 -4.53 -4.05
C PRO A 111 4.54 -4.09 -4.08
N VAL A 112 3.97 -3.83 -5.27
CA VAL A 112 2.57 -3.41 -5.42
C VAL A 112 1.60 -4.50 -4.99
N ASP A 113 1.82 -5.75 -5.41
CA ASP A 113 0.97 -6.90 -5.01
C ASP A 113 0.97 -7.08 -3.49
N VAL A 114 2.14 -6.98 -2.84
CA VAL A 114 2.28 -7.09 -1.38
C VAL A 114 1.64 -5.91 -0.66
N ALA A 115 1.81 -4.69 -1.17
CA ALA A 115 1.20 -3.50 -0.60
C ALA A 115 -0.33 -3.56 -0.66
N LEU A 116 -0.90 -4.00 -1.79
CA LEU A 116 -2.34 -4.14 -1.94
C LEU A 116 -2.91 -5.29 -1.10
N ASP A 117 -2.22 -6.42 -0.98
CA ASP A 117 -2.63 -7.50 -0.06
C ASP A 117 -2.59 -7.04 1.42
N THR A 118 -1.62 -6.18 1.76
CA THR A 118 -1.52 -5.55 3.09
C THR A 118 -2.72 -4.66 3.35
N VAL A 119 -3.04 -3.76 2.42
CA VAL A 119 -4.16 -2.81 2.54
C VAL A 119 -5.50 -3.55 2.53
N ASP A 120 -5.65 -4.61 1.73
CA ASP A 120 -6.87 -5.43 1.70
C ASP A 120 -7.21 -5.97 3.08
N ARG A 121 -6.22 -6.55 3.78
CA ARG A 121 -6.39 -7.12 5.11
C ARG A 121 -6.75 -6.08 6.17
N ILE A 122 -6.19 -4.88 6.06
CA ILE A 122 -6.49 -3.76 6.97
C ILE A 122 -7.91 -3.26 6.77
N LEU A 123 -8.34 -3.14 5.51
CA LEU A 123 -9.62 -2.55 5.14
C LEU A 123 -10.78 -3.56 5.10
N ASP A 124 -10.52 -4.86 5.25
CA ASP A 124 -11.54 -5.89 5.20
C ASP A 124 -12.59 -5.70 6.33
N PRO A 125 -13.86 -5.41 5.98
CA PRO A 125 -14.92 -5.24 6.97
C PRO A 125 -15.41 -6.57 7.57
N THR A 126 -14.97 -7.71 7.04
CA THR A 126 -15.53 -9.04 7.35
C THR A 126 -15.05 -9.66 8.67
N PRO A 127 -13.75 -9.60 9.05
CA PRO A 127 -13.24 -10.28 10.25
C PRO A 127 -13.89 -9.78 11.54
N SER A 128 -13.83 -10.56 12.62
CA SER A 128 -14.17 -10.06 13.96
C SER A 128 -13.14 -9.00 14.44
N ASP A 129 -13.46 -8.24 15.49
CA ASP A 129 -12.51 -7.25 16.04
C ASP A 129 -11.24 -7.90 16.56
N GLU A 130 -11.35 -9.11 17.14
CA GLU A 130 -10.22 -9.91 17.59
C GLU A 130 -9.36 -10.37 16.39
N GLU A 131 -9.99 -10.92 15.35
CA GLU A 131 -9.27 -11.37 14.14
C GLU A 131 -8.59 -10.21 13.41
N TRP A 132 -9.24 -9.04 13.36
CA TRP A 132 -8.66 -7.84 12.76
C TRP A 132 -7.49 -7.31 13.61
N ASN A 133 -7.63 -7.26 14.93
CA ASN A 133 -6.55 -6.82 15.81
C ASN A 133 -5.34 -7.77 15.72
N ASP A 134 -5.56 -9.08 15.72
CA ASP A 134 -4.50 -10.07 15.52
C ASP A 134 -3.80 -9.87 14.17
N THR A 135 -4.58 -9.58 13.12
CA THR A 135 -4.04 -9.26 11.80
C THR A 135 -3.13 -8.03 11.90
N MET A 136 -3.60 -6.91 12.47
CA MET A 136 -2.82 -5.67 12.59
C MET A 136 -1.51 -5.86 13.37
N GLN A 137 -1.51 -6.69 14.41
CA GLN A 137 -0.31 -6.96 15.22
C GLN A 137 0.73 -7.83 14.51
N GLN A 138 0.31 -8.64 13.53
CA GLN A 138 1.17 -9.61 12.83
C GLN A 138 1.51 -9.18 11.40
N LEU A 139 0.82 -8.17 10.87
CA LEU A 139 0.90 -7.79 9.47
C LEU A 139 2.29 -7.27 9.09
N PHE A 140 2.83 -6.34 9.89
CA PHE A 140 4.10 -5.70 9.63
C PHE A 140 5.26 -6.53 10.18
N GLN A 141 6.28 -6.69 9.35
CA GLN A 141 7.51 -7.39 9.71
C GLN A 141 8.61 -6.37 10.01
N PRO A 142 9.62 -6.74 10.81
CA PRO A 142 10.82 -5.93 10.94
C PRO A 142 11.43 -5.66 9.57
N ASP A 143 12.00 -4.47 9.41
CA ASP A 143 12.68 -4.07 8.19
C ASP A 143 14.03 -4.80 8.00
N ILE A 144 14.81 -4.42 6.98
CA ILE A 144 16.11 -5.06 6.72
C ILE A 144 17.12 -4.76 7.85
N ALA A 145 16.98 -3.63 8.53
CA ALA A 145 17.77 -3.27 9.72
C ALA A 145 17.27 -3.96 11.01
N GLY A 146 16.16 -4.70 10.93
CA GLY A 146 15.54 -5.37 12.07
C GLY A 146 14.71 -4.43 12.95
N GLN A 147 14.44 -3.21 12.49
CA GLN A 147 13.57 -2.26 13.18
C GLN A 147 12.11 -2.53 12.85
N SER A 148 11.25 -2.45 13.86
CA SER A 148 9.80 -2.56 13.68
C SER A 148 9.19 -1.16 13.63
N HIS A 149 8.49 -0.88 12.53
CA HIS A 149 7.72 0.35 12.34
C HIS A 149 6.25 -0.02 12.54
N GLY A 150 5.73 0.21 13.75
CA GLY A 150 4.37 -0.23 14.11
C GLY A 150 3.30 0.36 13.17
N PRO A 151 2.13 -0.29 13.03
CA PRO A 151 1.04 0.27 12.25
C PRO A 151 0.64 1.64 12.79
N SER A 152 0.05 2.48 11.92
CA SER A 152 -0.61 3.71 12.36
C SER A 152 -1.63 3.41 13.46
N ASN A 153 -1.66 4.25 14.50
CA ASN A 153 -2.45 4.06 15.72
C ASN A 153 -3.96 4.35 15.56
N MET A 154 -4.50 4.13 14.35
CA MET A 154 -5.90 4.40 14.02
C MET A 154 -6.80 3.24 14.43
N ALA A 155 -7.98 3.58 14.97
CA ALA A 155 -8.98 2.60 15.38
C ALA A 155 -9.64 1.93 14.16
N ARG A 156 -10.13 0.70 14.32
CA ARG A 156 -10.75 -0.09 13.23
C ARG A 156 -11.86 0.64 12.48
N TYR A 157 -12.74 1.36 13.19
CA TYR A 157 -13.84 2.10 12.56
C TYR A 157 -13.34 3.21 11.62
N TRP A 158 -12.16 3.76 11.87
CA TRP A 158 -11.56 4.79 11.04
C TRP A 158 -11.10 4.16 9.73
N TRP A 159 -10.39 3.02 9.80
CA TRP A 159 -9.93 2.26 8.63
C TRP A 159 -11.08 1.86 7.71
N SER A 160 -12.17 1.33 8.26
CA SER A 160 -13.30 0.84 7.47
C SER A 160 -14.06 1.94 6.69
N GLN A 161 -13.88 3.20 7.07
CA GLN A 161 -14.48 4.36 6.40
C GLN A 161 -13.63 4.92 5.26
N ARG A 162 -12.37 4.51 5.14
CA ARG A 162 -11.43 5.05 4.15
C ARG A 162 -11.83 4.65 2.74
N ARG A 163 -11.68 5.59 1.80
CA ARG A 163 -12.02 5.38 0.39
C ARG A 163 -10.91 5.92 -0.49
N LEU A 164 -10.70 5.29 -1.65
CA LEU A 164 -9.85 5.84 -2.69
C LEU A 164 -10.40 7.20 -3.12
N ASN A 165 -9.53 8.20 -3.21
CA ASN A 165 -9.88 9.53 -3.70
C ASN A 165 -8.76 10.09 -4.59
N PRO A 166 -8.76 9.74 -5.89
CA PRO A 166 -7.70 10.14 -6.81
C PRO A 166 -7.70 11.65 -7.08
N ASP A 167 -8.86 12.30 -7.03
CA ASP A 167 -8.99 13.74 -7.31
C ASP A 167 -8.29 14.60 -6.25
N LEU A 168 -8.11 14.09 -5.03
CA LEU A 168 -7.44 14.83 -3.96
C LEU A 168 -6.02 15.27 -4.37
N LEU A 169 -5.30 14.41 -5.10
CA LEU A 169 -3.98 14.70 -5.68
C LEU A 169 -4.02 15.91 -6.62
N CYS A 170 -5.06 15.97 -7.46
CA CYS A 170 -5.20 17.00 -8.48
C CYS A 170 -5.65 18.35 -7.91
N THR A 171 -6.16 18.38 -6.68
CA THR A 171 -6.65 19.61 -6.06
C THR A 171 -5.57 20.51 -5.47
N GLY A 172 -4.33 20.01 -5.37
CA GLY A 172 -3.22 20.71 -4.70
C GLY A 172 -3.40 20.89 -3.19
N ARG A 173 -4.40 20.22 -2.60
CA ARG A 173 -4.59 20.16 -1.14
C ARG A 173 -3.60 19.25 -0.43
N GLN A 174 -3.00 18.32 -1.17
CA GLN A 174 -1.92 17.47 -0.70
C GLN A 174 -0.60 17.99 -1.28
N SER A 175 0.30 18.44 -0.40
CA SER A 175 1.70 18.76 -0.73
C SER A 175 2.60 17.53 -0.67
N ASP A 176 2.13 16.46 -0.02
CA ASP A 176 2.97 15.37 0.46
C ASP A 176 3.02 14.23 -0.55
N ASN A 177 3.57 14.52 -1.74
CA ASN A 177 3.94 13.52 -2.73
C ASN A 177 5.43 13.17 -2.53
N LEU A 178 5.67 12.25 -1.60
CA LEU A 178 7.02 11.82 -1.22
C LEU A 178 7.64 10.91 -2.28
N ILE A 179 6.79 10.20 -3.02
CA ILE A 179 7.18 9.44 -4.20
C ILE A 179 7.01 10.34 -5.42
N ILE A 180 8.09 10.54 -6.18
CA ILE A 180 8.11 11.41 -7.36
C ILE A 180 7.37 10.71 -8.50
N GLN A 181 6.04 10.90 -8.57
CA GLN A 181 5.22 10.40 -9.68
C GLN A 181 4.28 11.51 -10.16
N SER A 182 4.28 11.77 -11.48
CA SER A 182 3.29 12.63 -12.10
C SER A 182 1.96 11.89 -12.21
N TYR A 183 0.88 12.53 -11.80
CA TYR A 183 -0.48 12.04 -12.01
C TYR A 183 -1.15 12.81 -13.14
N ASP A 184 -1.95 12.11 -13.93
CA ASP A 184 -2.71 12.69 -15.03
C ASP A 184 -3.88 13.50 -14.47
N CYS A 185 -3.61 14.76 -14.13
CA CYS A 185 -4.60 15.68 -13.60
C CYS A 185 -5.08 16.65 -14.68
N SER A 186 -6.39 16.81 -14.80
CA SER A 186 -7.00 17.83 -15.64
C SER A 186 -6.81 19.23 -15.05
N THR A 187 -7.13 20.24 -15.86
CA THR A 187 -7.22 21.63 -15.39
C THR A 187 -8.33 21.87 -14.36
N ASP A 188 -9.38 21.04 -14.36
CA ASP A 188 -10.47 21.12 -13.39
C ASP A 188 -10.21 20.32 -12.10
N ARG A 189 -8.97 19.85 -11.92
CA ARG A 189 -8.48 19.17 -10.72
C ARG A 189 -9.12 17.80 -10.49
N THR A 190 -9.39 17.09 -11.58
CA THR A 190 -9.85 15.71 -11.57
C THR A 190 -8.77 14.80 -12.13
N TYR A 191 -8.67 13.60 -11.60
CA TYR A 191 -7.79 12.58 -12.14
C TYR A 191 -8.38 12.03 -13.45
N GLN A 192 -7.54 11.95 -14.48
CA GLN A 192 -7.89 11.55 -15.85
C GLN A 192 -7.22 10.25 -16.29
N GLY A 193 -6.33 9.71 -15.45
CA GLY A 193 -5.70 8.42 -15.73
C GLY A 193 -6.67 7.25 -15.54
N ASP A 194 -6.20 6.07 -15.87
CA ASP A 194 -6.94 4.84 -15.62
C ASP A 194 -6.92 4.46 -14.13
N ALA A 195 -7.83 3.57 -13.76
CA ALA A 195 -7.92 3.07 -12.39
C ALA A 195 -6.62 2.36 -11.97
N ASP A 196 -5.94 1.67 -12.89
CA ASP A 196 -4.76 0.87 -12.60
C ASP A 196 -3.50 1.75 -12.39
N GLY A 197 -3.42 2.89 -13.08
CA GLY A 197 -2.33 3.85 -12.96
C GLY A 197 -2.38 4.75 -11.73
N ILE A 198 -3.39 4.60 -10.87
CA ILE A 198 -3.55 5.44 -9.68
C ILE A 198 -2.63 5.02 -8.52
N VAL A 199 -2.31 3.74 -8.43
CA VAL A 199 -1.39 3.20 -7.42
C VAL A 199 0.01 3.25 -8.02
N LYS A 200 0.95 3.85 -7.28
CA LYS A 200 2.29 4.14 -7.78
C LYS A 200 3.35 3.59 -6.85
N ASP A 201 4.40 2.99 -7.38
CA ASP A 201 5.58 2.54 -6.64
C ASP A 201 6.78 3.50 -6.85
N THR A 202 7.84 3.36 -6.09
CA THR A 202 8.98 4.29 -6.18
C THR A 202 9.87 4.01 -7.40
N GLN A 203 9.96 2.75 -7.83
CA GLN A 203 10.75 2.22 -8.96
C GLN A 203 12.27 2.44 -8.88
N SER A 204 12.71 3.57 -8.33
CA SER A 204 14.11 3.91 -8.04
C SER A 204 14.22 4.98 -6.95
N TRP A 205 15.16 4.83 -6.03
CA TRP A 205 15.56 5.90 -5.11
C TRP A 205 16.72 6.68 -5.72
N MET A 206 16.57 8.00 -5.88
CA MET A 206 17.61 8.82 -6.50
C MET A 206 18.80 9.01 -5.56
N GLN A 207 20.00 8.71 -6.05
CA GLN A 207 21.26 9.02 -5.36
C GLN A 207 21.36 10.54 -5.17
N GLY A 208 21.59 11.00 -3.93
CA GLY A 208 21.59 12.43 -3.58
C GLY A 208 20.21 13.03 -3.29
N SER A 209 19.17 12.21 -3.15
CA SER A 209 17.93 12.67 -2.51
C SER A 209 18.20 12.91 -1.02
N ASP A 210 18.46 14.16 -0.63
CA ASP A 210 18.67 14.58 0.77
C ASP A 210 17.42 14.38 1.67
N ARG A 211 16.36 13.77 1.13
CA ARG A 211 15.06 13.57 1.80
C ARG A 211 14.77 12.12 2.13
N VAL A 212 15.56 11.17 1.64
CA VAL A 212 15.35 9.73 1.83
C VAL A 212 16.56 9.12 2.53
N PHE A 213 16.32 8.40 3.61
CA PHE A 213 17.37 7.78 4.40
C PHE A 213 16.89 6.49 5.05
N PHE A 214 17.61 5.39 4.85
CA PHE A 214 17.35 4.12 5.50
C PHE A 214 18.47 3.76 6.48
N ASP A 215 18.10 3.13 7.59
CA ASP A 215 19.07 2.56 8.52
C ASP A 215 19.88 1.44 7.84
N ILE A 216 21.19 1.47 8.03
CA ILE A 216 22.12 0.50 7.41
C ILE A 216 22.45 -0.58 8.45
N PRO A 217 21.98 -1.82 8.27
CA PRO A 217 22.36 -2.92 9.16
C PRO A 217 23.86 -3.20 9.04
N GLY A 218 24.53 -3.47 10.15
CA GLY A 218 25.98 -3.74 10.16
C GLY A 218 26.40 -4.93 9.28
N SER A 219 25.53 -5.92 9.11
CA SER A 219 25.74 -7.07 8.21
C SER A 219 25.86 -6.67 6.74
N ILE A 220 25.18 -5.60 6.33
CA ILE A 220 25.27 -5.03 4.98
C ILE A 220 26.35 -3.96 4.95
N GLY A 221 26.36 -3.05 5.93
CA GLY A 221 27.31 -1.93 5.98
C GLY A 221 28.78 -2.35 5.96
N SER A 222 29.10 -3.50 6.56
CA SER A 222 30.49 -4.01 6.61
C SER A 222 31.01 -4.56 5.27
N SER A 223 30.14 -4.94 4.33
CA SER A 223 30.53 -5.42 3.01
C SER A 223 30.55 -4.31 1.95
N ILE A 224 30.00 -3.13 2.26
CA ILE A 224 29.99 -1.98 1.36
C ILE A 224 31.38 -1.34 1.33
N ALA A 225 31.91 -1.14 0.12
CA ALA A 225 33.18 -0.45 -0.05
C ALA A 225 33.09 1.00 0.46
N SER A 226 34.13 1.47 1.16
CA SER A 226 34.16 2.83 1.73
C SER A 226 34.01 3.98 0.70
N SER A 227 34.21 3.70 -0.58
CA SER A 227 34.02 4.63 -1.70
C SER A 227 32.58 4.65 -2.26
N THR A 228 31.70 3.78 -1.76
CA THR A 228 30.31 3.64 -2.20
C THR A 228 29.40 4.26 -1.16
N ASP A 229 28.45 5.09 -1.60
CA ASP A 229 27.39 5.59 -0.74
C ASP A 229 26.52 4.40 -0.28
N PRO A 230 26.47 4.07 1.02
CA PRO A 230 25.69 2.94 1.47
C PRO A 230 24.18 3.09 1.20
N GLN A 231 23.67 4.33 1.06
CA GLN A 231 22.27 4.58 0.71
C GLN A 231 21.91 4.05 -0.68
N SER A 232 22.85 4.06 -1.64
CA SER A 232 22.61 3.48 -2.98
C SER A 232 22.47 1.95 -2.96
N VAL A 233 22.93 1.29 -1.89
CA VAL A 233 22.82 -0.16 -1.70
C VAL A 233 21.58 -0.50 -0.88
N ILE A 234 21.43 0.10 0.31
CA ILE A 234 20.33 -0.24 1.22
C ILE A 234 18.96 0.15 0.64
N SER A 235 18.86 1.25 -0.11
CA SER A 235 17.60 1.68 -0.70
C SER A 235 17.04 0.67 -1.72
N GLN A 236 17.87 -0.15 -2.35
CA GLN A 236 17.43 -1.17 -3.31
C GLN A 236 16.54 -2.24 -2.68
N TYR A 237 16.67 -2.45 -1.38
CA TYR A 237 15.84 -3.38 -0.64
C TYR A 237 14.43 -2.87 -0.40
N TYR A 238 14.17 -1.58 -0.60
CA TYR A 238 12.90 -0.98 -0.22
C TYR A 238 12.14 -0.46 -1.44
N ASP A 239 10.85 -0.72 -1.45
CA ASP A 239 9.91 0.06 -2.26
C ASP A 239 8.91 0.75 -1.32
N ALA A 240 8.31 1.82 -1.82
CA ALA A 240 7.15 2.42 -1.21
C ALA A 240 6.05 2.54 -2.26
N VAL A 241 4.83 2.15 -1.88
CA VAL A 241 3.65 2.18 -2.74
C VAL A 241 2.69 3.26 -2.25
N ALA A 242 2.46 4.26 -3.09
CA ALA A 242 1.54 5.36 -2.90
C ALA A 242 0.12 4.98 -3.33
N ILE A 243 -0.86 5.24 -2.45
CA ILE A 243 -2.29 5.06 -2.71
C ILE A 243 -3.03 6.34 -2.29
N PRO A 244 -3.70 7.06 -3.21
CA PRO A 244 -4.43 8.28 -2.88
C PRO A 244 -5.77 7.99 -2.23
N MET A 245 -5.86 8.22 -0.93
CA MET A 245 -7.05 8.01 -0.13
C MET A 245 -7.74 9.33 0.20
N ASP A 246 -8.98 9.24 0.68
CA ASP A 246 -9.84 10.37 1.02
C ASP A 246 -9.30 11.27 2.14
N ASP A 247 -8.32 10.79 2.89
CA ASP A 247 -7.63 11.51 3.96
C ASP A 247 -6.15 11.83 3.64
N GLY A 248 -5.69 11.54 2.43
CA GLY A 248 -4.35 11.85 1.96
C GLY A 248 -3.64 10.69 1.31
N MET A 249 -2.38 10.91 0.94
CA MET A 249 -1.53 9.86 0.40
C MET A 249 -1.19 8.84 1.49
N TRP A 250 -1.46 7.58 1.19
CA TRP A 250 -0.99 6.46 1.99
C TRP A 250 0.27 5.91 1.35
N TYR A 251 1.25 5.60 2.17
CA TYR A 251 2.49 4.96 1.73
C TYR A 251 2.60 3.61 2.44
N VAL A 252 2.64 2.54 1.66
CA VAL A 252 2.99 1.21 2.15
C VAL A 252 4.46 0.97 1.82
N THR A 253 5.32 0.98 2.83
CA THR A 253 6.73 0.64 2.66
C THR A 253 6.89 -0.87 2.74
N VAL A 254 7.59 -1.45 1.77
CA VAL A 254 7.89 -2.88 1.71
C VAL A 254 9.39 -3.12 1.68
N ALA A 255 9.84 -4.17 2.35
CA ALA A 255 11.21 -4.66 2.27
C ALA A 255 11.26 -5.91 1.39
N CYS A 256 12.16 -5.93 0.42
CA CYS A 256 12.28 -6.92 -0.62
C CYS A 256 13.68 -7.55 -0.56
N PRO A 257 13.85 -8.61 0.25
CA PRO A 257 15.17 -9.18 0.52
C PRO A 257 15.84 -9.82 -0.71
N ALA A 258 15.08 -10.16 -1.75
CA ALA A 258 15.65 -10.66 -3.00
C ALA A 258 16.48 -9.60 -3.75
N ALA A 259 16.17 -8.32 -3.59
CA ALA A 259 16.86 -7.24 -4.30
C ALA A 259 18.37 -7.22 -4.00
N ALA A 260 18.79 -7.68 -2.82
CA ALA A 260 20.18 -7.81 -2.39
C ALA A 260 21.11 -8.49 -3.40
N ASP A 261 20.61 -9.60 -3.94
CA ASP A 261 21.43 -10.54 -4.71
C ASP A 261 21.16 -10.39 -6.22
N HIS A 262 20.30 -9.44 -6.60
CA HIS A 262 19.82 -9.23 -7.97
C HIS A 262 19.59 -10.54 -8.73
N PRO A 263 18.77 -11.47 -8.18
CA PRO A 263 18.66 -12.81 -8.74
C PRO A 263 18.08 -12.76 -10.16
N PHE A 264 18.58 -13.66 -11.01
CA PHE A 264 17.90 -13.98 -12.25
C PHE A 264 16.66 -14.82 -11.95
N MET A 265 15.52 -14.38 -12.46
CA MET A 265 14.22 -15.02 -12.35
C MET A 265 13.79 -15.60 -13.69
N ASP A 266 12.89 -16.57 -13.64
CA ASP A 266 12.11 -17.01 -14.79
C ASP A 266 10.88 -16.10 -15.01
N GLU A 267 10.01 -16.46 -15.96
CA GLU A 267 8.81 -15.68 -16.26
C GLU A 267 7.77 -15.68 -15.12
N ASN A 268 7.83 -16.67 -14.23
CA ASN A 268 6.91 -16.85 -13.12
C ASN A 268 7.39 -16.13 -11.84
N GLY A 269 8.58 -15.53 -11.88
CA GLY A 269 9.20 -14.90 -10.71
C GLY A 269 9.94 -15.88 -9.80
N ASP A 270 10.24 -17.08 -10.30
CA ASP A 270 11.06 -18.06 -9.60
C ASP A 270 12.54 -17.80 -9.83
N GLU A 271 13.32 -17.77 -8.76
CA GLU A 271 14.78 -17.64 -8.82
C GLU A 271 15.40 -18.84 -9.53
N THR A 272 16.20 -18.56 -10.57
CA THR A 272 16.82 -19.56 -11.44
C THR A 272 18.11 -20.16 -10.88
N GLY A 273 18.73 -19.47 -9.91
CA GLY A 273 20.03 -19.85 -9.33
C GLY A 273 21.25 -19.50 -10.20
N TYR A 274 21.08 -18.83 -11.34
CA TYR A 274 22.21 -18.33 -12.12
C TYR A 274 22.94 -17.20 -11.38
N ALA A 275 24.28 -17.24 -11.32
CA ALA A 275 25.09 -16.22 -10.67
C ALA A 275 25.50 -15.10 -11.65
N SER A 276 25.61 -15.44 -12.95
CA SER A 276 25.91 -14.49 -14.03
C SER A 276 25.07 -14.79 -15.27
N ILE A 277 24.91 -13.78 -16.12
CA ILE A 277 24.36 -13.95 -17.48
C ILE A 277 25.17 -14.95 -18.32
N ASP A 278 26.44 -15.15 -17.98
CA ASP A 278 27.30 -16.12 -18.64
C ASP A 278 26.95 -17.57 -18.29
N ASP A 279 26.28 -17.81 -17.16
CA ASP A 279 25.79 -19.13 -16.73
C ASP A 279 24.45 -19.50 -17.40
N VAL A 280 23.72 -18.50 -17.87
CA VAL A 280 22.42 -18.68 -18.54
C VAL A 280 22.64 -19.45 -19.86
N PRO A 281 21.87 -20.50 -20.18
CA PRO A 281 21.98 -21.17 -21.47
C PRO A 281 21.58 -20.26 -22.64
N ALA A 282 22.20 -20.44 -23.81
CA ALA A 282 21.81 -19.69 -25.01
C ALA A 282 20.37 -20.03 -25.42
N GLY A 283 19.61 -19.02 -25.83
CA GLY A 283 18.18 -19.10 -26.11
C GLY A 283 17.28 -18.95 -24.88
N THR A 284 17.83 -19.00 -23.66
CA THR A 284 17.05 -18.84 -22.43
C THR A 284 16.74 -17.37 -22.18
N ARG A 285 15.48 -17.09 -21.82
CA ARG A 285 15.04 -15.80 -21.34
C ARG A 285 15.06 -15.79 -19.81
N VAL A 286 15.63 -14.73 -19.24
CA VAL A 286 15.66 -14.48 -17.80
C VAL A 286 15.18 -13.05 -17.51
N TRP A 287 14.71 -12.84 -16.29
CA TRP A 287 14.29 -11.55 -15.75
C TRP A 287 15.23 -11.16 -14.62
N PHE A 288 15.60 -9.89 -14.51
CA PHE A 288 16.45 -9.40 -13.42
C PHE A 288 16.17 -7.93 -13.13
N ALA A 289 16.35 -7.53 -11.88
CA ALA A 289 16.03 -6.18 -11.40
C ALA A 289 16.90 -5.08 -12.05
N GLY A 290 18.14 -5.42 -12.45
CA GLY A 290 19.12 -4.41 -12.84
C GLY A 290 19.37 -3.44 -11.68
N GLY A 291 18.93 -2.19 -11.85
CA GLY A 291 18.98 -1.14 -10.81
C GLY A 291 17.62 -0.75 -10.22
N SER A 292 16.55 -1.47 -10.53
CA SER A 292 15.25 -1.27 -9.90
C SER A 292 15.33 -1.57 -8.40
N VAL A 293 14.56 -0.82 -7.62
CA VAL A 293 14.44 -1.04 -6.18
C VAL A 293 13.28 -2.00 -5.91
N GLY A 294 13.23 -2.59 -4.72
CA GLY A 294 12.00 -3.21 -4.25
C GLY A 294 11.57 -4.49 -4.98
N VAL A 295 12.50 -5.26 -5.54
CA VAL A 295 12.15 -6.46 -6.31
C VAL A 295 11.99 -7.68 -5.40
N GLY A 296 10.82 -8.32 -5.48
CA GLY A 296 10.52 -9.56 -4.75
C GLY A 296 10.46 -10.78 -5.67
N THR A 297 10.73 -11.97 -5.15
CA THR A 297 10.63 -13.24 -5.89
C THR A 297 9.59 -14.15 -5.23
N ASN A 298 9.27 -15.30 -5.83
CA ASN A 298 8.40 -16.29 -5.17
C ASN A 298 9.09 -16.93 -3.94
N GLN A 299 10.42 -17.10 -3.99
CA GLN A 299 11.23 -17.67 -2.91
C GLN A 299 11.47 -16.66 -1.79
N ARG A 300 11.61 -15.38 -2.16
CA ARG A 300 11.91 -14.26 -1.27
C ARG A 300 11.01 -13.08 -1.62
N PRO A 301 9.70 -13.17 -1.30
CA PRO A 301 8.75 -12.11 -1.59
C PRO A 301 9.07 -10.86 -0.76
N CYS A 302 8.63 -9.71 -1.25
CA CYS A 302 8.57 -8.51 -0.43
C CYS A 302 7.69 -8.74 0.80
N ARG A 303 7.96 -7.97 1.86
CA ARG A 303 7.18 -7.97 3.11
C ARG A 303 6.81 -6.55 3.48
N PRO A 304 5.58 -6.30 3.97
CA PRO A 304 5.21 -4.98 4.46
C PRO A 304 5.98 -4.69 5.75
N VAL A 305 6.57 -3.50 5.83
CA VAL A 305 7.31 -3.05 7.03
C VAL A 305 6.63 -1.88 7.72
N GLU A 306 5.87 -1.09 6.96
CA GLU A 306 5.17 0.09 7.48
C GLU A 306 3.97 0.40 6.58
N ILE A 307 2.92 1.01 7.17
CA ILE A 307 1.95 1.81 6.45
C ILE A 307 1.83 3.18 7.13
N THR A 308 1.96 4.25 6.38
CA THR A 308 1.67 5.61 6.85
C THR A 308 0.44 6.16 6.16
N VAL A 309 -0.41 6.83 6.93
CA VAL A 309 -1.74 7.28 6.50
C VAL A 309 -2.01 8.69 6.98
N GLY A 310 -2.99 9.37 6.39
CA GLY A 310 -3.49 10.65 6.89
C GLY A 310 -2.43 11.74 7.03
N GLY A 311 -1.45 11.81 6.12
CA GLY A 311 -0.35 12.77 6.17
C GLY A 311 0.81 12.41 7.10
N GLN A 312 0.82 11.20 7.66
CA GLN A 312 2.00 10.67 8.35
C GLN A 312 3.14 10.44 7.35
N ARG A 313 4.37 10.70 7.81
CA ARG A 313 5.58 10.51 7.02
C ARG A 313 6.15 9.11 7.26
N PRO A 314 6.56 8.38 6.22
CA PRO A 314 7.29 7.13 6.33
C PRO A 314 8.60 7.29 7.10
N PHE A 315 9.05 6.22 7.76
CA PHE A 315 10.30 6.25 8.56
C PHE A 315 11.53 6.66 7.75
N TRP A 316 11.54 6.40 6.44
CA TRP A 316 12.64 6.73 5.55
C TRP A 316 12.65 8.19 5.09
N TYR A 317 11.58 8.95 5.35
CA TYR A 317 11.49 10.34 4.91
C TYR A 317 12.03 11.31 5.97
N ILE A 318 13.07 12.06 5.59
CA ILE A 318 13.75 13.04 6.47
C ILE A 318 13.62 14.49 5.99
N GLY A 319 12.89 14.75 4.89
CA GLY A 319 12.74 16.11 4.35
C GLY A 319 11.92 17.05 5.27
N ALA A 320 12.28 18.32 5.34
CA ALA A 320 11.43 19.34 5.98
C ALA A 320 10.22 19.67 5.08
N ASP A 321 9.06 19.96 5.69
CA ASP A 321 7.99 20.62 4.93
C ASP A 321 8.51 22.00 4.56
N GLY A 322 8.49 22.33 3.27
CA GLY A 322 8.74 23.70 2.85
C GLY A 322 7.71 24.60 3.52
N SER A 323 8.14 25.37 4.52
CA SER A 323 7.36 26.50 4.99
C SER A 323 7.46 27.59 3.91
N ASP A 324 6.48 27.62 3.01
CA ASP A 324 6.16 28.80 2.20
C ASP A 324 4.90 29.50 2.76
#